data_AF-A0A2N2NAA7-F1
#
_entry.id   AF-A0A2N2NAA7-F1
#
_cell.length_a   1.000
_cell.length_b   1.000
_cell.length_c   1.000
_cell.angle_alpha   90.00
_cell.angle_beta   90.00
_cell.angle_gamma   90.00
#
_symmetry.space_group_name_H-M   'P 1'
#
loop_
_entity.id
_entity.type
_entity.pdbx_description
1 polymer ?
#
loop_
_entity_poly.entity_id
_entity_poly.type
_entity_poly.pdbx_seq_one_letter_code
_entity_poly.pdbx_strand_id
1 'polypeptide(L)'
;MSEEQKAWKCKNGHVIGQVRKAGNGIHQLLLYRQAVDFEGEPEEVDVMAVVEGTVLEIRCGICGEVRTWVTGQEALDKLIASYGKLIKQTA
;
A
#
# COMPACT_ATOMS: atom_id res chain seq x y z
N MET A 1 4.93 1.00 20.68
CA MET A 1 4.77 -0.15 19.75
C MET A 1 5.08 0.40 18.38
N SER A 2 6.13 -0.08 17.70
CA SER A 2 6.49 0.44 16.38
C SER A 2 5.34 0.20 15.42
N GLU A 3 4.70 1.26 14.92
CA GLU A 3 3.76 1.15 13.81
C GLU A 3 4.54 0.61 12.62
N GLU A 4 4.33 -0.66 12.28
CA GLU A 4 5.02 -1.31 11.17
C GLU A 4 4.61 -0.61 9.87
N GLN A 5 5.54 0.14 9.28
CA GLN A 5 5.34 0.84 8.01
C GLN A 5 5.75 -0.10 6.88
N LYS A 6 4.81 -0.42 6.00
CA LYS A 6 5.03 -1.34 4.88
C LYS A 6 5.20 -0.57 3.59
N ALA A 7 6.28 -0.80 2.85
CA ALA A 7 6.48 -0.17 1.54
C ALA A 7 5.34 -0.52 0.57
N TRP A 8 4.79 0.49 -0.09
CA TRP A 8 3.79 0.35 -1.14
C TRP A 8 4.44 0.60 -2.49
N LYS A 9 4.50 -0.45 -3.32
CA LYS A 9 5.29 -0.49 -4.56
C LYS A 9 4.42 -0.45 -5.81
N CYS A 10 4.90 0.15 -6.90
CA CYS A 10 4.31 -0.08 -8.22
C CYS A 10 4.54 -1.54 -8.68
N LYS A 11 3.92 -1.98 -9.78
CA LYS A 11 4.13 -3.34 -10.31
C LYS A 11 5.58 -3.64 -10.69
N ASN A 12 6.36 -2.62 -11.01
CA ASN A 12 7.77 -2.75 -11.37
C ASN A 12 8.73 -2.69 -10.16
N GLY A 13 8.20 -2.62 -8.93
CA GLY A 13 9.02 -2.69 -7.72
C GLY A 13 9.42 -1.35 -7.10
N HIS A 14 9.31 -0.23 -7.82
CA HIS A 14 9.58 1.10 -7.25
C HIS A 14 8.61 1.43 -6.10
N VAL A 15 9.13 1.97 -5.01
CA VAL A 15 8.32 2.40 -3.87
C VAL A 15 7.70 3.76 -4.19
N ILE A 16 6.39 3.85 -4.06
CA ILE A 16 5.61 5.07 -4.33
C ILE A 16 4.97 5.62 -3.05
N GLY A 17 5.04 4.88 -1.95
CA GLY A 17 4.61 5.34 -0.64
C GLY A 17 4.80 4.27 0.43
N GLN A 18 4.22 4.52 1.60
CA GLN A 18 4.19 3.58 2.72
C GLN A 18 2.77 3.42 3.26
N VAL A 19 2.40 2.20 3.60
CA VAL A 19 1.18 1.90 4.33
C VAL A 19 1.49 1.86 5.81
N ARG A 20 0.73 2.60 6.60
CA ARG A 20 0.73 2.48 8.07
C ARG A 20 -0.67 2.27 8.60
N LYS A 21 -0.78 1.69 9.78
CA LYS A 21 -2.04 1.59 10.51
C LYS A 21 -2.12 2.74 11.51
N ALA A 22 -3.10 3.62 11.35
CA ALA A 22 -3.37 4.70 12.30
C ALA A 22 -3.97 4.16 13.60
N GLY A 23 -3.95 4.98 14.66
CA GLY A 23 -4.46 4.61 15.99
C GLY A 23 -5.94 4.22 16.03
N ASN A 24 -6.74 4.63 15.05
CA ASN A 24 -8.14 4.23 14.87
C ASN A 24 -8.32 2.90 14.11
N GLY A 25 -7.21 2.24 13.73
CA GLY A 25 -7.21 0.99 12.99
C GLY A 25 -7.33 1.12 11.47
N ILE A 26 -7.48 2.33 10.93
CA ILE A 26 -7.54 2.60 9.49
C ILE A 26 -6.14 2.51 8.88
N HIS A 27 -6.03 1.89 7.71
CA HIS A 27 -4.79 1.90 6.94
C HIS A 27 -4.69 3.20 6.15
N GLN A 28 -3.61 3.93 6.36
CA GLN A 28 -3.28 5.15 5.64
C GLN A 28 -2.15 4.89 4.66
N LEU A 29 -2.20 5.52 3.49
CA LEU A 29 -1.09 5.60 2.57
C LEU A 29 -0.38 6.95 2.73
N LEU A 30 0.89 6.91 3.14
CA LEU A 30 1.83 8.01 3.03
C LEU A 30 2.35 8.04 1.59
N LEU A 31 1.80 8.90 0.76
CA LEU A 31 2.16 9.01 -0.65
C LEU A 31 3.39 9.90 -0.81
N TYR A 32 4.42 9.38 -1.49
CA TYR A 32 5.63 10.14 -1.73
C TYR A 32 5.45 11.11 -2.89
N ARG A 33 6.11 12.26 -2.81
CA ARG A 33 6.18 13.23 -3.91
C ARG A 33 6.88 12.63 -5.13
N GLN A 34 7.93 11.86 -4.89
CA GLN A 34 8.67 11.14 -5.93
C GLN A 34 8.74 9.66 -5.60
N ALA A 35 8.56 8.84 -6.64
CA ALA A 35 8.81 7.41 -6.54
C ALA A 35 10.31 7.17 -6.33
N VAL A 36 10.64 6.12 -5.60
CA VAL A 36 12.02 5.80 -5.24
C VAL A 36 12.35 4.35 -5.59
N ASP A 37 13.56 4.14 -6.07
CA ASP A 37 14.11 2.82 -6.39
C ASP A 37 15.03 2.38 -5.26
N PHE A 38 14.44 1.89 -4.16
CA PHE A 38 15.21 1.42 -3.00
C PHE A 38 15.19 -0.11 -2.90
N GLU A 39 16.39 -0.67 -2.84
CA GLU A 39 16.69 -1.96 -2.20
C GLU A 39 17.37 -1.69 -0.84
N GLY A 40 16.72 -1.01 0.11
CA GLY A 40 17.37 -0.70 1.40
C GLY A 40 16.64 0.30 2.31
N GLU A 41 17.40 0.88 3.26
CA GLU A 41 16.92 1.94 4.16
C GLU A 41 16.54 3.20 3.36
N PRO A 42 15.36 3.79 3.60
CA PRO A 42 14.87 4.91 2.82
C PRO A 42 15.70 6.17 3.10
N GLU A 43 16.10 6.90 2.06
CA GLU A 43 16.45 8.32 2.20
C GLU A 43 15.27 9.11 2.79
N GLU A 44 15.52 10.31 3.30
CA GLU A 44 14.45 11.24 3.68
C GLU A 44 13.52 11.49 2.48
N VAL A 45 12.35 10.86 2.51
CA VAL A 45 11.34 10.96 1.47
C VAL A 45 10.36 12.08 1.78
N ASP A 46 10.13 12.95 0.80
CA ASP A 46 9.12 14.00 0.89
C ASP A 46 7.73 13.38 0.69
N VAL A 47 6.91 13.40 1.75
CA VAL A 47 5.52 12.92 1.71
C VAL A 47 4.63 14.04 1.20
N MET A 48 4.02 13.84 0.03
CA MET A 48 3.11 14.84 -0.55
C MET A 48 1.70 14.78 0.02
N ALA A 49 1.26 13.62 0.50
CA ALA A 49 -0.09 13.42 1.01
C ALA A 49 -0.18 12.23 1.97
N VAL A 50 -1.10 12.32 2.93
CA VAL A 50 -1.58 11.20 3.74
C VAL A 50 -2.99 10.86 3.29
N VAL A 51 -3.20 9.64 2.81
CA VAL A 51 -4.44 9.21 2.18
C VAL A 51 -5.14 8.18 3.07
N GLU A 52 -6.34 8.50 3.53
CA GLU A 52 -7.19 7.59 4.32
C GLU A 52 -8.30 6.91 3.47
N GLY A 53 -8.57 7.46 2.28
CA GLY A 53 -9.61 6.99 1.35
C GLY A 53 -9.06 6.26 0.11
N THR A 54 -9.92 6.06 -0.89
CA THR A 54 -9.51 5.50 -2.19
C THR A 54 -8.94 6.60 -3.07
N VAL A 55 -7.80 6.35 -3.69
CA VAL A 55 -7.22 7.23 -4.71
C VAL A 55 -7.00 6.43 -5.98
N LEU A 56 -7.65 6.89 -7.04
CA LEU A 56 -7.51 6.33 -8.37
C LEU A 56 -6.25 6.90 -9.02
N GLU A 57 -5.61 6.08 -9.87
CA GLU A 57 -4.58 6.51 -10.80
C GLU A 57 -3.30 7.13 -10.19
N ILE A 58 -2.75 6.53 -9.13
CA ILE A 58 -1.43 6.95 -8.63
C ILE A 58 -0.36 6.51 -9.63
N ARG A 59 0.32 7.48 -10.25
CA ARG A 59 1.37 7.23 -11.25
C ARG A 59 2.75 7.17 -10.60
N CYS A 60 3.51 6.13 -10.90
CA CYS A 60 4.91 6.03 -10.55
C CYS A 60 5.74 7.06 -11.32
N GLY A 61 6.47 7.92 -10.61
CA GLY A 61 7.35 8.92 -11.21
C GLY A 61 8.56 8.35 -11.99
N ILE A 62 8.91 7.07 -11.77
CA ILE A 62 10.06 6.42 -12.43
C ILE A 62 9.64 5.70 -13.71
N CYS A 63 8.71 4.75 -13.63
CA CYS A 63 8.31 3.94 -14.79
C CYS A 63 6.97 4.32 -15.43
N GLY A 64 6.24 5.28 -14.86
CA GLY A 64 4.92 5.69 -15.35
C GLY A 64 3.78 4.69 -15.08
N GLU A 65 4.05 3.57 -14.40
CA GLU A 65 3.00 2.60 -14.04
C GLU A 65 1.94 3.24 -13.15
N VAL A 66 0.69 2.86 -13.35
CA VAL A 66 -0.46 3.44 -12.66
C VAL A 66 -1.08 2.40 -11.74
N ARG A 67 -1.19 2.74 -10.46
CA ARG A 67 -1.74 1.88 -9.42
C ARG A 67 -2.84 2.58 -8.64
N THR A 68 -3.92 1.85 -8.37
CA THR A 68 -5.01 2.34 -7.51
C THR A 68 -4.73 1.99 -6.05
N TRP A 69 -4.91 2.95 -5.16
CA TRP A 69 -4.96 2.71 -3.72
C TRP A 69 -6.41 2.57 -3.27
N VAL A 70 -6.75 1.44 -2.66
CA VAL A 70 -8.05 1.18 -2.05
C VAL A 70 -7.83 0.89 -0.57
N THR A 71 -8.41 1.72 0.30
CA THR A 71 -8.33 1.52 1.74
C THR A 71 -8.91 0.17 2.12
N GLY A 72 -8.15 -0.62 2.89
CA GLY A 72 -8.60 -1.92 3.36
C GLY A 72 -8.52 -3.05 2.32
N GLN A 73 -7.93 -2.83 1.14
CA GLN A 73 -7.76 -3.88 0.12
C GLN A 73 -7.05 -5.12 0.70
N GLU A 74 -6.01 -4.94 1.50
CA GLU A 74 -5.29 -6.08 2.11
C GLU A 74 -6.19 -6.88 3.07
N ALA A 75 -7.08 -6.22 3.80
CA ALA A 75 -8.04 -6.91 4.67
C ALA A 75 -9.10 -7.66 3.84
N LEU A 76 -9.57 -7.05 2.75
CA LEU A 76 -10.49 -7.67 1.80
C LEU A 76 -9.87 -8.90 1.12
N ASP A 77 -8.62 -8.80 0.66
CA ASP A 77 -7.89 -9.91 0.02
C ASP A 77 -7.74 -11.08 1.00
N LYS A 78 -7.40 -10.79 2.27
CA LYS A 78 -7.32 -11.80 3.33
C LYS A 78 -8.67 -12.46 3.60
N LEU A 79 -9.75 -11.69 3.60
CA LEU A 79 -11.11 -12.19 3.80
C LEU A 79 -11.56 -13.10 2.64
N ILE A 80 -11.31 -12.68 1.40
CA ILE A 80 -11.62 -13.49 0.21
C ILE A 80 -10.81 -14.79 0.23
N ALA A 81 -9.52 -14.71 0.56
CA ALA A 81 -8.65 -15.87 0.64
C ALA A 81 -9.07 -16.86 1.75
N SER A 82 -9.51 -16.36 2.90
CA SER A 82 -10.00 -17.21 4.00
C SER A 82 -11.32 -17.90 3.63
N TYR A 83 -12.25 -17.17 3.01
CA TYR A 83 -13.53 -17.71 2.56
C TYR A 83 -13.37 -18.78 1.47
N GLY A 84 -12.46 -18.57 0.52
CA GLY A 84 -12.15 -19.56 -0.51
C GLY A 84 -11.57 -20.87 0.04
N LYS A 85 -10.84 -20.81 1.16
CA LYS A 85 -10.37 -22.02 1.87
C LYS A 85 -11.51 -22.75 2.56
N LEU A 86 -12.44 -22.01 3.19
CA LEU A 86 -13.60 -22.57 3.88
C LEU A 86 -14.50 -23.37 2.94
N ILE A 87 -14.78 -22.83 1.75
CA ILE A 87 -15.61 -23.50 0.73
C ILE A 87 -14.95 -24.82 0.28
N LYS A 88 -13.63 -24.84 0.05
CA LYS A 88 -12.90 -26.04 -0.37
C LYS A 88 -12.85 -27.15 0.68
N GLN A 89 -13.10 -26.83 1.95
CA GLN A 89 -13.11 -27.82 3.05
C GLN A 89 -14.51 -28.40 3.31
N THR A 90 -15.55 -27.78 2.75
CA THR A 90 -16.96 -28.18 2.94
C THR A 90 -17.58 -28.81 1.68
N ALA A 91 -16.82 -28.90 0.58
CA ALA A 91 -17.15 -29.60 -0.65
C ALA A 91 -16.34 -30.91 -0.74
#